data_AF-A0A2S9FV18-F1
#
_entry.id   AF-A0A2S9FV18-F1
#
_cell.length_a   1.000
_cell.length_b   1.000
_cell.length_c   1.000
_cell.angle_alpha   90.00
_cell.angle_beta   90.00
_cell.angle_gamma   90.00
#
_symmetry.space_group_name_H-M   'P 1'
#
loop_
_entity.id
_entity.type
_entity.pdbx_description
1 polymer ?
#
loop_
_entity_poly.entity_id
_entity_poly.type
_entity_poly.pdbx_seq_one_letter_code
_entity_poly.pdbx_strand_id
1 'polypeptide(L)'
;EHRRVVAARITQRPPEPVPTIDALGLVLAADVVAPISLPGFDNSAMDGYAVLVGDIATASDETPVRLPVTEDIPAGRTDIPTLEPG
;
A
#
# COMPACT_ATOMS: atom_id res chain seq x y z
N GLU A 1 29.84 -6.68 -38.84
CA GLU A 1 29.35 -7.81 -39.67
C GLU A 1 28.68 -8.94 -38.88
N HIS A 2 29.42 -9.90 -38.32
CA HIS A 2 28.91 -11.22 -37.91
C HIS A 2 27.82 -11.20 -36.83
N ARG A 3 27.95 -10.35 -35.79
CA ARG A 3 26.94 -10.22 -34.72
C ARG A 3 25.55 -9.84 -35.25
N ARG A 4 25.48 -8.96 -36.26
CA ARG A 4 24.22 -8.51 -36.87
C ARG A 4 23.52 -9.65 -37.62
N VAL A 5 24.30 -10.44 -38.36
CA VAL A 5 23.79 -11.59 -39.12
C VAL A 5 23.23 -12.66 -38.18
N VAL A 6 23.93 -12.95 -37.07
CA VAL A 6 23.46 -13.91 -36.06
C VAL A 6 22.19 -13.41 -35.35
N ALA A 7 22.19 -12.16 -34.89
CA ALA A 7 21.02 -11.59 -34.21
C ALA A 7 19.77 -11.58 -35.10
N ALA A 8 19.93 -11.32 -36.40
CA ALA A 8 18.83 -11.32 -37.36
C ALA A 8 18.18 -12.70 -37.58
N ARG A 9 18.76 -13.79 -37.08
CA ARG A 9 18.22 -15.15 -37.15
C ARG A 9 17.55 -15.62 -35.86
N ILE A 10 17.66 -14.86 -34.78
CA ILE A 10 17.05 -15.19 -33.48
C ILE A 10 15.71 -14.46 -33.41
N THR A 11 14.63 -15.20 -33.19
CA THR A 11 13.31 -14.64 -32.96
C THR A 11 13.02 -14.55 -31.47
N GLN A 12 12.20 -13.58 -31.08
CA GLN A 12 11.70 -13.53 -29.70
C GLN A 12 10.85 -14.77 -29.43
N ARG A 13 11.06 -15.36 -28.26
CA ARG A 13 10.23 -16.47 -27.78
C ARG A 13 8.88 -15.92 -27.31
N PRO A 14 7.77 -16.65 -27.51
CA PRO A 14 6.50 -16.26 -26.91
C PRO A 14 6.63 -16.17 -25.39
N PRO A 15 5.88 -15.26 -24.75
CA PRO A 15 5.84 -15.18 -23.29
C PRO A 15 5.19 -16.42 -22.69
N GLU A 16 5.64 -16.79 -21.51
CA GLU A 16 5.12 -17.92 -20.75
C GLU A 16 4.77 -17.45 -19.33
N PRO A 17 3.54 -17.70 -18.85
CA PRO A 17 3.20 -17.45 -17.46
C PRO A 17 3.98 -18.41 -16.57
N VAL A 18 4.67 -17.86 -15.59
CA VAL A 18 5.36 -18.63 -14.56
C VAL A 18 4.90 -18.21 -13.18
N PRO A 19 4.90 -19.09 -12.17
CA PRO A 19 4.73 -18.67 -10.78
C PRO A 19 5.77 -17.61 -10.40
N THR A 20 5.38 -16.62 -9.58
CA THR A 20 6.28 -15.54 -9.17
C THR A 20 7.56 -16.05 -8.50
N ILE A 21 7.49 -17.16 -7.78
CA ILE A 21 8.65 -17.78 -7.11
C ILE A 21 9.69 -18.31 -8.10
N ASP A 22 9.28 -18.65 -9.32
CA ASP A 22 10.15 -19.18 -10.39
C ASP A 22 10.62 -18.08 -11.36
N ALA A 23 10.20 -16.83 -11.15
CA ALA A 23 10.48 -15.73 -12.06
C ALA A 23 11.90 -15.14 -11.91
N LEU A 24 12.64 -15.50 -10.86
CA LEU A 24 13.96 -14.95 -10.58
C LEU A 24 14.94 -15.24 -11.73
N GLY A 25 15.50 -14.19 -12.31
CA GLY A 25 16.45 -14.28 -13.43
C GLY A 25 15.80 -14.30 -14.82
N LEU A 26 14.47 -14.30 -14.92
CA LEU A 26 13.76 -14.12 -16.18
C LEU A 26 13.61 -12.64 -16.54
N VAL A 27 13.23 -12.38 -17.79
CA VAL A 27 12.94 -11.03 -18.30
C VAL A 27 11.43 -10.89 -18.46
N LEU A 28 10.87 -9.76 -18.01
CA LEU A 28 9.46 -9.45 -18.19
C LEU A 28 9.10 -9.37 -19.67
N ALA A 29 7.97 -9.98 -20.02
CA ALA A 29 7.44 -9.93 -21.39
C ALA A 29 6.64 -8.65 -21.66
N ALA A 30 6.12 -8.01 -20.62
CA ALA A 30 5.31 -6.79 -20.68
C ALA A 30 5.44 -6.02 -19.36
N ASP A 31 5.00 -4.76 -19.35
CA ASP A 31 4.97 -3.93 -18.16
C ASP A 31 4.07 -4.54 -17.07
N VAL A 32 4.47 -4.37 -15.81
CA VAL A 32 3.68 -4.78 -14.64
C VAL A 32 3.08 -3.53 -14.02
N VAL A 33 1.77 -3.38 -14.13
CA VAL A 33 1.02 -2.25 -13.59
C VAL A 33 0.32 -2.69 -12.30
N ALA A 34 0.41 -1.87 -11.25
CA ALA A 34 -0.28 -2.13 -9.99
C ALA A 34 -1.81 -2.09 -10.21
N PRO A 35 -2.56 -3.15 -9.86
CA PRO A 35 -4.01 -3.17 -10.05
C PRO A 35 -4.76 -2.40 -8.95
N ILE A 36 -4.09 -2.09 -7.84
CA ILE A 36 -4.66 -1.42 -6.66
C ILE A 36 -3.64 -0.46 -6.05
N SER A 37 -4.13 0.52 -5.30
CA SER A 37 -3.31 1.37 -4.44
C SER A 37 -2.69 0.55 -3.30
N LEU A 38 -1.51 0.98 -2.85
CA LEU A 38 -0.87 0.45 -1.66
C LEU A 38 -0.38 1.63 -0.78
N PRO A 39 -0.91 1.80 0.45
CA PRO A 39 -1.90 0.95 1.11
C PRO A 39 -3.28 1.01 0.42
N GLY A 40 -4.09 -0.04 0.59
CA GLY A 40 -5.43 -0.12 0.00
C GLY A 40 -6.50 0.68 0.75
N PHE A 41 -6.15 1.23 1.92
CA PHE A 41 -7.01 2.03 2.79
C PHE A 41 -6.13 2.88 3.72
N ASP A 42 -6.72 3.87 4.37
CA ASP A 42 -6.02 4.72 5.34
C ASP A 42 -5.70 3.91 6.61
N ASN A 43 -4.40 3.77 6.92
CA ASN A 43 -3.93 3.11 8.12
C ASN A 43 -3.05 4.03 8.97
N SER A 44 -2.97 3.77 10.26
CA SER A 44 -2.00 4.46 11.11
C SER A 44 -0.59 3.93 10.84
N ALA A 45 0.38 4.84 10.73
CA ALA A 45 1.79 4.51 10.62
C ALA A 45 2.44 4.18 11.98
N MET A 46 1.73 4.45 13.08
CA MET A 46 2.24 4.39 14.45
C MET A 46 1.14 3.88 15.40
N ASP A 47 1.55 3.44 16.58
CA ASP A 47 0.61 3.23 17.68
C ASP A 47 0.12 4.59 18.21
N GLY A 48 -1.19 4.71 18.46
CA GLY A 48 -1.79 5.95 18.93
C GLY A 48 -3.31 5.94 18.90
N TYR A 49 -3.91 7.14 18.89
CA TYR A 49 -5.35 7.34 18.88
C TYR A 49 -5.79 8.03 17.60
N ALA A 50 -6.86 7.53 16.97
CA ALA A 50 -7.56 8.27 15.94
C ALA A 50 -8.39 9.38 16.60
N VAL A 51 -8.31 10.59 16.07
CA VAL A 51 -9.04 11.77 16.57
C VAL A 51 -9.67 12.53 15.41
N LEU A 52 -10.77 13.23 15.67
CA LEU A 52 -11.28 14.23 14.75
C LEU A 52 -10.48 15.52 14.92
N VAL A 53 -10.01 16.09 13.81
CA VAL A 53 -9.19 17.33 13.85
C VAL A 53 -9.92 18.50 14.53
N GLY A 54 -11.25 18.54 14.42
CA GLY A 54 -12.08 19.57 15.04
C GLY A 54 -12.04 19.55 16.57
N ASP A 55 -11.96 18.36 17.17
CA ASP A 55 -12.03 18.19 18.63
C ASP A 55 -10.74 18.66 19.31
N ILE A 56 -9.61 18.64 18.59
CA ILE A 56 -8.31 19.09 19.10
C ILE A 56 -7.93 20.51 18.65
N ALA A 57 -8.80 21.23 17.94
CA ALA A 57 -8.45 22.50 17.30
C ALA A 57 -8.01 23.61 18.29
N THR A 58 -8.48 23.56 19.54
CA THR A 58 -8.12 24.52 20.60
C THR A 58 -7.10 23.98 21.60
N ALA A 59 -6.57 22.78 21.38
CA ALA A 59 -5.64 22.14 22.31
C ALA A 59 -4.32 22.93 22.36
N SER A 60 -3.85 23.21 23.57
CA SER A 60 -2.53 23.77 23.85
C SER A 60 -1.93 23.14 25.11
N ASP A 61 -0.64 23.36 25.33
CA ASP A 61 0.03 22.87 26.55
C ASP A 61 -0.60 23.45 27.83
N GLU A 62 -1.10 24.68 27.76
CA GLU A 62 -1.76 25.38 28.87
C GLU A 62 -3.22 24.95 29.04
N THR A 63 -3.87 24.58 27.93
CA THR A 63 -5.29 24.18 27.88
C THR A 63 -5.44 22.89 27.09
N PRO A 64 -5.12 21.73 27.69
CA PRO A 64 -5.21 20.44 27.01
C PRO A 64 -6.66 20.01 26.82
N VAL A 65 -6.97 19.44 25.66
CA VAL A 65 -8.25 18.78 25.39
C VAL A 65 -8.19 17.34 25.93
N ARG A 66 -9.30 16.88 26.52
CA ARG A 66 -9.46 15.50 27.00
C ARG A 66 -10.59 14.84 26.23
N LEU A 67 -10.27 13.81 25.46
CA LEU A 67 -11.20 13.03 24.67
C LEU A 67 -11.41 11.64 25.32
N PRO A 68 -12.63 11.07 25.32
CA PRO A 68 -12.84 9.70 25.74
C PRO A 68 -12.27 8.71 24.71
N VAL A 69 -11.68 7.62 25.18
CA VAL A 69 -11.31 6.48 24.31
C VAL A 69 -12.53 5.57 24.21
N THR A 70 -13.10 5.46 23.01
CA THR A 70 -14.33 4.70 22.77
C THR A 70 -14.08 3.24 22.42
N GLU A 71 -13.03 2.95 21.65
CA GLU A 71 -12.73 1.60 21.19
C GLU A 71 -11.26 1.41 20.77
N ASP A 72 -10.78 0.17 20.87
CA ASP A 72 -9.50 -0.27 20.32
C ASP A 72 -9.71 -0.96 18.95
N ILE A 73 -8.91 -0.55 17.95
CA ILE A 73 -8.97 -1.10 16.59
C ILE A 73 -7.70 -1.92 16.32
N PRO A 74 -7.75 -3.27 16.42
CA PRO A 74 -6.61 -4.11 16.11
C PRO A 74 -6.38 -4.22 14.59
N ALA A 75 -5.17 -4.64 14.22
CA ALA A 75 -4.81 -4.89 12.83
C ALA A 75 -5.77 -5.90 12.16
N GLY A 76 -6.24 -5.57 10.96
CA GLY A 76 -7.12 -6.42 10.16
C GLY A 76 -8.60 -6.35 10.51
N ARG A 77 -9.01 -5.55 11.51
CA ARG A 77 -10.43 -5.29 11.78
C ARG A 77 -11.04 -4.46 10.65
N THR A 78 -12.23 -4.87 10.18
CA THR A 78 -12.92 -4.23 9.07
C THR A 78 -14.25 -3.58 9.46
N ASP A 79 -14.81 -3.93 10.61
CA ASP A 79 -16.04 -3.37 11.18
C ASP A 79 -15.70 -2.23 12.15
N ILE A 80 -15.04 -1.20 11.61
CA ILE A 80 -14.62 -0.03 12.37
C ILE A 80 -15.83 0.92 12.48
N PRO A 81 -16.32 1.23 13.69
CA PRO A 81 -17.40 2.20 13.83
C PRO A 81 -16.93 3.61 13.50
N THR A 82 -17.88 4.45 13.09
CA THR A 82 -17.61 5.88 12.92
C THR A 82 -17.29 6.51 14.27
N LEU A 83 -16.21 7.28 14.31
CA LEU A 83 -15.87 8.09 15.47
C LEU A 83 -16.82 9.29 15.53
N GLU A 84 -17.65 9.35 16.57
CA GLU A 84 -18.49 10.50 16.87
C GLU A 84 -17.66 11.63 17.52
N PRO A 85 -18.03 12.91 17.34
CA PRO A 85 -17.34 14.03 17.99
C PRO A 85 -17.31 13.93 19.52
N GLY A 86 -16.18 14.28 20.14
CA GLY A 86 -16.06 14.31 21.62
C GLY A 86 -14.67 14.48 22.15
#